data_AF-T0YSI3-F1
#
_entry.id   AF-T0YSI3-F1
#
_cell.length_a   1.000
_cell.length_b   1.000
_cell.length_c   1.000
_cell.angle_alpha   90.00
_cell.angle_beta   90.00
_cell.angle_gamma   90.00
#
_symmetry.space_group_name_H-M   'P 1'
#
loop_
_entity.id
_entity.type
_entity.pdbx_description
1 polymer ?
#
loop_
_entity_poly.entity_id
_entity_poly.type
_entity_poly.pdbx_seq_one_letter_code
_entity_poly.pdbx_strand_id
1 'polypeptide(L)'
;MAMQPAMHPELWSVLPPLALRHVATTRVESLDHYVLRLSDVVGLSPATLLDSGLQTGDAASSMKETQWPGLSQRLARRIQAIETLTGQTNLRCGTLWAVSRATNLHGVSQLNLPRRWCPVCYAEQSAASAAEPLVWSMRVLQ
;
A
#
# COMPACT_ATOMS: atom_id res chain seq x y z
N MET A 1 -27.09 24.17 -14.59
CA MET A 1 -26.13 23.37 -15.38
C MET A 1 -24.73 23.82 -14.97
N ALA A 2 -24.07 23.04 -14.11
CA ALA A 2 -22.70 23.34 -13.69
C ALA A 2 -21.74 22.65 -14.65
N MET A 3 -20.85 23.44 -15.25
CA MET A 3 -19.84 23.01 -16.21
C MET A 3 -18.74 22.27 -15.43
N GLN A 4 -18.55 20.98 -15.68
CA GLN A 4 -17.41 20.22 -15.15
C GLN A 4 -16.14 20.70 -15.88
N PRO A 5 -15.04 21.03 -15.17
CA PRO A 5 -13.79 21.33 -15.84
C PRO A 5 -13.22 20.03 -16.42
N ALA A 6 -12.89 20.07 -17.71
CA ALA A 6 -12.21 19.00 -18.40
C ALA A 6 -10.83 18.74 -17.75
N MET A 7 -10.58 17.51 -17.31
CA MET A 7 -9.25 17.09 -16.88
C MET A 7 -8.33 16.99 -18.11
N HIS A 8 -7.28 17.80 -18.12
CA HIS A 8 -6.26 17.81 -19.17
C HIS A 8 -5.30 16.62 -19.04
N PRO A 9 -4.68 16.13 -20.15
CA PRO A 9 -3.88 14.90 -20.20
C PRO A 9 -2.40 15.06 -19.76
N GLU A 10 -2.08 16.01 -18.88
CA GLU A 10 -0.70 16.44 -18.57
C GLU A 10 -0.37 16.31 -17.06
N LEU A 11 -0.74 15.20 -16.41
CA LEU A 11 -0.43 15.00 -14.98
C LEU A 11 0.94 14.32 -14.80
N TRP A 12 2.00 15.09 -15.02
CA TRP A 12 3.31 14.82 -14.42
C TRP A 12 3.30 15.26 -12.94
N SER A 13 2.33 14.80 -12.15
CA SER A 13 2.32 15.12 -10.72
C SER A 13 3.14 14.07 -9.97
N VAL A 14 4.32 14.48 -9.51
CA VAL A 14 5.00 13.85 -8.39
C VAL A 14 3.98 13.79 -7.25
N LEU A 15 3.63 12.57 -6.80
CA LEU A 15 2.76 12.37 -5.64
C LEU A 15 3.40 13.05 -4.42
N PRO A 16 2.62 13.56 -3.46
CA PRO A 16 3.18 14.23 -2.30
C PRO A 16 4.14 13.28 -1.56
N PRO A 17 5.26 13.79 -1.01
CA PRO A 17 6.28 12.98 -0.34
C PRO A 17 5.80 12.52 1.04
N LEU A 18 4.82 11.63 1.05
CA LEU A 18 4.26 11.07 2.25
C LEU A 18 5.23 10.04 2.82
N ALA A 19 5.65 10.22 4.08
CA ALA A 19 6.50 9.24 4.74
C ALA A 19 5.69 8.04 5.24
N LEU A 20 6.28 6.85 5.11
CA LEU A 20 5.83 5.64 5.81
C LEU A 20 6.00 5.84 7.32
N ARG A 21 4.95 5.60 8.11
CA ARG A 21 4.99 5.80 9.57
C ARG A 21 5.69 4.64 10.28
N HIS A 22 6.38 4.98 11.37
CA HIS A 22 6.99 4.04 12.31
C HIS A 22 7.98 3.04 11.70
N VAL A 23 8.69 3.45 10.64
CA VAL A 23 9.76 2.65 10.02
C VAL A 23 10.80 2.25 11.06
N ALA A 24 11.37 1.05 10.90
CA ALA A 24 12.31 0.43 11.84
C ALA A 24 11.73 0.14 13.24
N THR A 25 10.40 0.06 13.38
CA THR A 25 9.73 -0.39 14.60
C THR A 25 8.86 -1.62 14.35
N THR A 26 8.46 -2.29 15.42
CA THR A 26 7.46 -3.37 15.37
C THR A 26 6.05 -2.91 15.00
N ARG A 27 5.83 -1.59 14.91
CA ARG A 27 4.56 -0.95 14.55
C ARG A 27 4.64 -0.21 13.22
N VAL A 28 5.60 -0.57 12.36
CA VAL A 28 5.70 -0.03 11.01
C VAL A 28 4.35 -0.08 10.32
N GLU A 29 3.97 1.02 9.68
CA GLU A 29 2.72 1.12 8.95
C GLU A 29 2.64 0.10 7.81
N SER A 30 1.46 -0.48 7.59
CA SER A 30 1.22 -1.35 6.44
C SER A 30 1.17 -0.53 5.14
N LEU A 31 1.64 -1.11 4.04
CA LEU A 31 1.57 -0.46 2.73
C LEU A 31 0.12 -0.14 2.32
N ASP A 32 -0.84 -0.97 2.73
CA ASP A 32 -2.27 -0.73 2.49
C ASP A 32 -2.74 0.58 3.13
N HIS A 33 -2.38 0.78 4.40
CA HIS A 33 -2.73 2.00 5.12
C HIS A 33 -1.98 3.23 4.61
N TYR A 34 -0.72 3.05 4.21
CA TYR A 34 0.04 4.09 3.53
C TYR A 34 -0.67 4.56 2.25
N VAL A 35 -1.12 3.64 1.40
CA VAL A 35 -1.86 3.97 0.16
C VAL A 35 -3.19 4.65 0.48
N LEU A 36 -3.90 4.22 1.52
CA LEU A 36 -5.12 4.90 1.98
C LEU A 36 -4.85 6.34 2.38
N ARG A 37 -3.79 6.60 3.16
CA ARG A 37 -3.41 7.99 3.51
C ARG A 37 -2.98 8.79 2.30
N LEU A 38 -2.24 8.19 1.37
CA LEU A 38 -1.85 8.87 0.14
C LEU A 38 -3.08 9.25 -0.69
N SER A 39 -4.08 8.36 -0.74
CA SER A 39 -5.36 8.56 -1.41
C SER A 39 -6.15 9.71 -0.80
N ASP A 40 -6.14 9.83 0.53
CA ASP A 40 -6.77 10.92 1.26
C ASP A 40 -6.09 12.26 0.97
N VAL A 41 -4.75 12.30 0.99
CA VAL A 41 -3.98 13.53 0.71
C VAL A 41 -4.19 14.05 -0.71
N VAL A 42 -4.27 13.16 -1.70
CA VAL A 42 -4.43 13.57 -3.11
C VAL A 42 -5.88 13.66 -3.57
N GLY A 43 -6.85 13.24 -2.74
CA GLY A 43 -8.27 13.22 -3.10
C GLY A 43 -8.65 12.23 -4.20
N LEU A 44 -7.86 11.16 -4.39
CA LEU A 44 -8.12 10.11 -5.38
C LEU A 44 -8.46 8.81 -4.67
N SER A 45 -9.25 7.94 -5.31
CA SER A 45 -9.47 6.60 -4.76
C SER A 45 -8.18 5.77 -4.78
N PRO A 46 -7.96 4.83 -3.86
CA PRO A 46 -6.83 3.91 -3.90
C PRO A 46 -6.71 3.15 -5.23
N ALA A 47 -7.83 2.72 -5.83
CA ALA A 47 -7.85 2.14 -7.18
C ALA A 47 -7.28 3.11 -8.20
N THR A 48 -7.79 4.34 -8.22
CA THR A 48 -7.36 5.36 -9.18
C THR A 48 -5.87 5.67 -9.02
N LEU A 49 -5.34 5.73 -7.79
CA LEU A 49 -3.90 5.91 -7.57
C LEU A 49 -3.07 4.76 -8.15
N LEU A 50 -3.52 3.52 -7.91
CA LEU A 50 -2.84 2.33 -8.38
C LEU A 50 -2.98 2.15 -9.89
N ASP A 51 -4.07 2.58 -10.50
CA ASP A 51 -4.31 2.46 -11.94
C ASP A 51 -3.67 3.61 -12.74
N SER A 52 -3.71 4.84 -12.21
CA SER A 52 -3.25 6.06 -12.91
C SER A 52 -1.74 6.26 -12.83
N GLY A 53 -1.11 5.86 -11.72
CA GLY A 53 0.33 6.01 -11.50
C GLY A 53 1.16 4.80 -11.93
N LEU A 54 0.52 3.64 -12.15
CA LEU A 54 1.21 2.35 -12.34
C LEU A 54 0.73 1.66 -13.61
N GLN A 55 0.84 2.35 -14.76
CA GLN A 55 0.67 1.75 -16.10
C GLN A 55 1.74 0.67 -16.37
N THR A 56 1.73 -0.41 -15.60
CA THR A 56 2.51 -1.61 -15.86
C THR A 56 1.71 -2.52 -16.78
N GLY A 57 1.35 -2.05 -17.99
CA GLY A 57 0.95 -2.85 -19.17
C GLY A 57 -0.11 -3.97 -19.08
N ASP A 58 -0.62 -4.32 -17.91
CA ASP A 58 -1.52 -5.45 -17.68
C ASP A 58 -2.90 -4.89 -17.34
N ALA A 59 -3.78 -4.92 -18.33
CA ALA A 59 -5.19 -4.63 -18.16
C ALA A 59 -5.82 -5.56 -17.11
N ALA A 60 -6.66 -4.99 -16.24
CA ALA A 60 -7.49 -5.66 -15.25
C ALA A 60 -6.75 -6.31 -14.06
N SER A 61 -6.40 -5.50 -13.06
CA SER A 61 -6.19 -5.98 -11.69
C SER A 61 -7.22 -5.30 -10.81
N SER A 62 -8.38 -5.94 -10.66
CA SER A 62 -9.41 -5.54 -9.70
C SER A 62 -8.79 -5.35 -8.32
N MET A 63 -9.20 -4.32 -7.57
CA MET A 63 -8.88 -4.15 -6.15
C MET A 63 -9.09 -5.41 -5.29
N LYS A 64 -9.80 -6.44 -5.76
CA LYS A 64 -9.82 -7.75 -5.09
C LYS A 64 -8.46 -8.44 -5.00
N GLU A 65 -7.48 -8.04 -5.80
CA GLU A 65 -6.07 -8.47 -5.75
C GLU A 65 -5.18 -7.55 -4.88
N THR A 66 -5.71 -6.57 -4.13
CA THR A 66 -4.94 -5.87 -3.07
C THR A 66 -4.78 -6.72 -1.81
N GLN A 67 -4.88 -8.02 -1.99
CA GLN A 67 -4.28 -8.99 -1.13
C GLN A 67 -2.80 -9.00 -1.53
N TRP A 68 -1.91 -8.41 -0.74
CA TRP A 68 -0.47 -8.38 -1.06
C TRP A 68 0.31 -9.50 -0.35
N PRO A 69 0.11 -10.79 -0.66
CA PRO A 69 0.90 -11.81 -0.01
C PRO A 69 2.23 -11.99 -0.74
N GLY A 70 3.32 -11.75 -0.02
CA GLY A 70 4.67 -11.89 -0.54
C GLY A 70 5.01 -10.87 -1.63
N LEU A 71 6.30 -10.64 -1.87
CA LEU A 71 6.73 -9.79 -2.97
C LEU A 71 6.57 -10.53 -4.30
N SER A 72 5.36 -10.52 -4.86
CA SER A 72 5.19 -10.82 -6.28
C SER A 72 5.96 -9.77 -7.09
N GLN A 73 6.45 -10.14 -8.27
CA GLN A 73 7.16 -9.20 -9.15
C GLN A 73 6.26 -8.00 -9.52
N ARG A 74 4.94 -8.21 -9.61
CA ARG A 74 3.95 -7.15 -9.84
C ARG A 74 3.88 -6.18 -8.66
N LEU A 75 3.79 -6.68 -7.42
CA LEU A 75 3.84 -5.82 -6.22
C LEU A 75 5.16 -5.06 -6.13
N ALA A 76 6.29 -5.70 -6.44
CA ALA A 76 7.60 -5.05 -6.43
C ALA A 76 7.65 -3.83 -7.36
N ARG A 77 7.14 -3.97 -8.59
CA ARG A 77 7.05 -2.89 -9.58
C ARG A 77 6.11 -1.77 -9.12
N ARG A 78 4.97 -2.13 -8.53
CA ARG A 78 4.02 -1.17 -7.97
C ARG A 78 4.64 -0.34 -6.84
N ILE A 79 5.30 -0.99 -5.88
CA ILE A 79 6.02 -0.29 -4.80
C ILE A 79 7.06 0.66 -5.40
N GLN A 80 7.88 0.19 -6.34
CA GLN A 80 8.94 1.00 -6.93
C GLN A 80 8.39 2.25 -7.64
N ALA A 81 7.28 2.13 -8.35
CA ALA A 81 6.67 3.27 -9.03
C ALA A 81 6.03 4.25 -8.03
N ILE A 82 5.41 3.79 -6.95
CA ILE A 82 4.96 4.69 -5.87
C ILE A 82 6.16 5.37 -5.20
N GLU A 83 7.24 4.64 -4.90
CA GLU A 83 8.51 5.18 -4.37
C GLU A 83 9.06 6.28 -5.27
N THR A 84 9.06 6.04 -6.59
CA THR A 84 9.52 7.03 -7.59
C THR A 84 8.62 8.26 -7.60
N LEU A 85 7.30 8.07 -7.61
CA LEU A 85 6.33 9.16 -7.66
C LEU A 85 6.31 9.98 -6.37
N THR A 86 6.61 9.38 -5.21
CA THR A 86 6.58 10.04 -3.89
C THR A 86 7.96 10.46 -3.38
N GLY A 87 9.03 10.11 -4.10
CA GLY A 87 10.42 10.27 -3.64
C GLY A 87 10.78 9.42 -2.41
N GLN A 88 9.98 8.42 -2.06
CA GLN A 88 10.24 7.49 -0.95
C GLN A 88 11.15 6.34 -1.40
N THR A 89 11.86 5.71 -0.45
CA THR A 89 12.79 4.61 -0.74
C THR A 89 12.62 3.38 0.16
N ASN A 90 11.66 3.44 1.08
CA ASN A 90 11.49 2.47 2.15
C ASN A 90 10.06 1.90 2.22
N LEU A 91 9.25 2.06 1.18
CA LEU A 91 7.85 1.58 1.20
C LEU A 91 7.77 0.06 1.29
N ARG A 92 8.81 -0.65 0.83
CA ARG A 92 8.98 -2.10 1.03
C ARG A 92 8.94 -2.51 2.50
N CYS A 93 9.32 -1.64 3.44
CA CYS A 93 9.25 -1.92 4.88
C CYS A 93 7.81 -2.06 5.39
N GLY A 94 6.82 -1.51 4.68
CA GLY A 94 5.39 -1.69 4.98
C GLY A 94 4.82 -3.00 4.40
N THR A 95 5.67 -3.92 3.95
CA THR A 95 5.29 -5.22 3.39
C THR A 95 6.09 -6.35 4.02
N LEU A 96 5.72 -7.60 3.72
CA LEU A 96 6.48 -8.79 4.14
C LEU A 96 7.78 -9.03 3.33
N TRP A 97 8.35 -8.00 2.70
CA TRP A 97 9.56 -8.12 1.88
C TRP A 97 10.77 -8.68 2.62
N ALA A 98 11.02 -8.19 3.83
CA ALA A 98 12.19 -8.59 4.60
C ALA A 98 12.18 -10.09 4.92
N VAL A 99 10.99 -10.67 5.12
CA VAL A 99 10.83 -12.09 5.42
C VAL A 99 10.65 -12.93 4.16
N SER A 100 10.18 -12.39 3.04
CA SER A 100 9.85 -13.17 1.84
C SER A 100 11.01 -14.00 1.30
N ARG A 101 12.26 -13.52 1.47
CA ARG A 101 13.47 -14.28 1.10
C ARG A 101 13.75 -15.46 2.01
N ALA A 102 13.48 -15.34 3.31
CA ALA A 102 13.76 -16.37 4.30
C ALA A 102 12.71 -17.50 4.27
N THR A 103 11.47 -17.16 3.97
CA THR A 103 10.34 -18.07 4.04
C THR A 103 9.97 -18.68 2.68
N ASN A 104 10.80 -18.48 1.65
CA ASN A 104 10.61 -18.95 0.26
C ASN A 104 9.16 -18.75 -0.22
N LEU A 105 8.57 -17.61 0.15
CA LEU A 105 7.14 -17.34 0.04
C LEU A 105 6.78 -16.99 -1.40
N HIS A 106 6.75 -18.01 -2.25
CA HIS A 106 6.06 -17.95 -3.53
C HIS A 106 4.57 -18.33 -3.40
N GLY A 107 4.14 -18.75 -2.20
CA GLY A 107 2.82 -19.34 -1.96
C GLY A 107 2.11 -18.87 -0.69
N VAL A 108 2.41 -17.67 -0.18
CA VAL A 108 1.43 -17.05 0.72
C VAL A 108 0.24 -16.73 -0.15
N SER A 109 -0.79 -17.54 -0.06
CA SER A 109 -2.10 -17.23 -0.55
C SER A 109 -2.81 -16.55 0.61
N GLN A 110 -3.26 -15.31 0.40
CA GLN A 110 -4.21 -14.71 1.32
C GLN A 110 -5.51 -15.53 1.23
N LEU A 111 -5.79 -16.28 2.29
CA LEU A 111 -7.13 -16.75 2.54
C LEU A 111 -7.58 -16.14 3.86
N ASN A 112 -8.33 -15.06 3.73
CA ASN A 112 -9.32 -14.57 4.70
C ASN A 112 -8.84 -14.55 6.15
N LEU A 113 -8.12 -13.48 6.50
CA LEU A 113 -7.85 -13.20 7.90
C LEU A 113 -8.68 -11.97 8.30
N PRO A 114 -9.57 -12.06 9.31
CA PRO A 114 -10.31 -10.92 9.79
C PRO A 114 -9.34 -9.82 10.24
N ARG A 115 -9.78 -8.55 10.15
CA ARG A 115 -8.98 -7.35 10.49
C ARG A 115 -8.21 -7.59 11.80
N ARG A 116 -6.90 -7.41 11.75
CA ARG A 116 -5.95 -7.91 12.77
C ARG A 116 -5.50 -6.88 13.80
N TRP A 117 -6.05 -5.68 13.77
CA TRP A 117 -5.71 -4.61 14.71
C TRP A 117 -6.87 -4.36 15.68
N CYS A 118 -6.53 -4.03 16.92
CA CYS A 118 -7.51 -3.67 17.93
C CYS A 118 -8.13 -2.31 17.55
N PRO A 119 -9.45 -2.23 17.27
CA PRO A 119 -10.08 -0.98 16.86
C PRO A 119 -9.98 0.12 17.93
N VAL A 120 -9.98 -0.28 19.20
CA VAL A 120 -9.78 0.63 20.34
C VAL A 120 -8.38 1.25 20.31
N CYS A 121 -7.34 0.42 20.19
CA CYS A 121 -5.95 0.90 20.14
C CYS A 121 -5.67 1.81 18.95
N TYR A 122 -6.40 1.68 17.85
CA TYR A 122 -6.27 2.59 16.71
C TYR A 122 -7.07 3.88 16.90
N ALA A 123 -8.27 3.81 17.47
CA ALA A 123 -9.08 4.99 17.79
C ALA A 123 -8.42 5.91 18.84
N GLU A 124 -7.60 5.33 19.73
CA GLU A 124 -6.81 6.08 20.71
C GLU A 124 -5.56 6.76 20.12
N GLN A 125 -5.16 6.42 18.89
CA GLN A 125 -4.03 7.09 18.25
C GLN A 125 -4.42 8.49 17.82
N SER A 126 -3.50 9.45 17.99
CA SER A 126 -3.69 10.78 17.42
C SER A 126 -3.78 10.69 15.89
N ALA A 127 -4.66 11.47 15.24
CA ALA A 127 -4.80 11.46 13.79
C ALA A 127 -3.46 11.73 13.06
N ALA A 128 -2.60 12.57 13.64
CA ALA A 128 -1.28 12.91 13.12
C ALA A 128 -0.31 11.71 13.10
N SER A 129 -0.49 10.73 13.99
CA SER A 129 0.38 9.55 14.11
C SER A 129 -0.33 8.22 13.80
N ALA A 130 -1.64 8.23 13.59
CA ALA A 130 -2.45 7.04 13.43
C ALA A 130 -1.97 6.16 12.26
N ALA A 131 -1.61 4.92 12.54
CA ALA A 131 -1.21 3.98 11.50
C ALA A 131 -1.76 2.60 11.79
N GLU A 132 -2.32 1.95 10.77
CA GLU A 132 -2.53 0.51 10.83
C GLU A 132 -1.16 -0.17 10.70
N PRO A 133 -0.71 -0.93 11.71
CA PRO A 133 0.59 -1.59 11.67
C PRO A 133 0.57 -2.74 10.66
N LEU A 134 1.72 -3.03 10.07
CA LEU A 134 1.96 -4.24 9.28
C LEU A 134 1.81 -5.48 10.18
N VAL A 135 0.75 -6.24 9.97
CA VAL A 135 0.50 -7.49 10.70
C VAL A 135 0.82 -8.71 9.85
N TRP A 136 1.46 -9.69 10.48
CA TRP A 136 1.85 -10.95 9.89
C TRP A 136 0.90 -12.07 10.33
N SER A 137 0.62 -12.99 9.41
CA SER A 137 0.09 -14.31 9.72
C SER A 137 0.84 -15.31 8.90
N MET A 138 1.47 -16.27 9.56
CA MET A 138 2.08 -17.39 8.88
C MET A 138 1.40 -18.63 9.41
N ARG A 139 0.75 -19.39 8.53
CA ARG A 139 0.40 -20.77 8.81
C ARG A 139 1.59 -21.60 8.34
N VAL A 140 2.29 -22.22 9.28
CA VAL A 140 3.30 -23.22 8.94
C VAL A 140 2.53 -24.46 8.52
N LEU A 141 2.63 -24.82 7.23
CA LEU A 141 2.13 -26.10 6.75
C LEU A 141 3.17 -27.15 7.17
N GLN A 142 2.77 -28.06 8.05
CA GLN A 142 3.55 -29.25 8.40
C GLN A 142 3.27 -30.37 7.39
#